data_AF-A0A538ALL9-F1
#
_entry.id   AF-A0A538ALL9-F1
#
_cell.length_a   1.000
_cell.length_b   1.000
_cell.length_c   1.000
_cell.angle_alpha   90.00
_cell.angle_beta   90.00
_cell.angle_gamma   90.00
#
_symmetry.space_group_name_H-M   'P 1'
#
loop_
_entity.id
_entity.type
_entity.pdbx_description
1 polymer ?
#
loop_
_entity_poly.entity_id
_entity_poly.type
_entity_poly.pdbx_seq_one_letter_code
_entity_poly.pdbx_strand_id
1 'polypeptide(L)' 'MVERIQSFLDELSLEFDGRRVLLIGHAATRWALDHLLIGTPLEDLVLAPFEWQEGWTYRLD' A
#
# COMPACT_ATOMS: atom_id res chain seq x y z
N MET A 1 -4.17 -5.71 10.19
CA MET A 1 -3.11 -5.58 9.16
C MET A 1 -3.11 -4.20 8.55
N VAL A 2 -4.25 -3.69 8.07
CA VAL A 2 -4.37 -2.32 7.54
C VAL A 2 -3.84 -1.28 8.52
N GLU A 3 -4.22 -1.33 9.79
CA GLU A 3 -3.70 -0.43 10.84
C GLU A 3 -2.17 -0.42 10.93
N ARG A 4 -1.50 -1.59 10.76
CA ARG A 4 -0.03 -1.66 10.77
C ARG A 4 0.59 -0.97 9.56
N ILE A 5 -0.07 -1.05 8.40
CA ILE A 5 0.38 -0.34 7.21
C ILE A 5 0.11 1.16 7.33
N GLN A 6 -1.01 1.56 7.96
CA GLN A 6 -1.29 2.97 8.24
C GLN A 6 -0.20 3.57 9.14
N SER A 7 0.12 2.95 10.29
CA SER A 7 1.18 3.44 11.16
C SER A 7 2.54 3.49 10.46
N PHE A 8 2.84 2.51 9.60
CA PHE A 8 4.06 2.53 8.78
C PHE A 8 4.07 3.69 7.77
N LEU A 9 2.94 4.01 7.13
CA LEU A 9 2.84 5.16 6.23
C LEU A 9 3.01 6.49 6.99
N ASP A 10 2.45 6.59 8.19
CA ASP A 10 2.65 7.76 9.06
C ASP A 10 4.15 7.95 9.38
N GLU A 11 4.86 6.88 9.75
CA GLU A 11 6.32 6.91 9.96
C GLU A 11 7.09 7.30 8.68
N LEU A 12 6.70 6.75 7.52
CA LEU A 12 7.32 7.10 6.24
C LEU A 12 7.14 8.58 5.89
N SER A 13 5.97 9.15 6.15
CA SER A 13 5.69 10.56 5.88
C SER A 13 6.59 11.49 6.72
N LEU A 14 6.93 11.08 7.94
CA LEU A 14 7.77 11.86 8.84
C LEU A 14 9.27 11.74 8.50
N GLU A 15 9.74 10.54 8.17
CA GLU A 15 11.18 10.27 8.02
C GLU A 15 11.68 10.34 6.58
N PHE A 16 10.79 10.15 5.59
CA PHE A 16 11.14 9.98 4.19
C PHE A 16 10.37 10.91 3.24
N ASP A 17 9.84 12.04 3.74
CA ASP A 17 9.19 13.05 2.90
C ASP A 17 10.07 13.47 1.70
N GLY A 18 9.43 13.60 0.54
CA GLY A 18 10.08 13.91 -0.74
C GLY A 18 11.01 12.81 -1.30
N ARG A 19 11.08 11.62 -0.67
CA ARG A 19 11.93 10.51 -1.13
C ARG A 19 11.14 9.41 -1.82
N ARG A 20 11.83 8.65 -2.67
CA ARG A 20 11.30 7.41 -3.27
C ARG A 20 11.72 6.21 -2.43
N VAL A 21 10.74 5.48 -1.91
CA VAL A 21 10.94 4.28 -1.07
C VAL A 21 10.53 3.03 -1.86
N LEU A 22 11.34 1.97 -1.80
CA LEU A 22 10.99 0.65 -2.31
C LEU A 22 10.47 -0.22 -1.14
N LEU A 23 9.21 -0.63 -1.21
CA LEU A 23 8.60 -1.52 -0.24
C LEU A 23 8.45 -2.93 -0.83
N ILE A 24 9.08 -3.93 -0.20
CA ILE A 24 8.92 -5.34 -0.56
C ILE A 24 8.02 -6.00 0.49
N GLY A 25 6.91 -6.59 0.05
CA GLY A 25 5.93 -7.22 0.92
C GLY A 25 5.12 -8.30 0.22
N HIS A 26 4.02 -8.72 0.85
CA HIS A 26 3.11 -9.72 0.29
C HIS A 26 1.91 -9.06 -0.40
N ALA A 27 1.06 -9.85 -1.07
CA ALA A 27 -0.20 -9.37 -1.66
C ALA A 27 -1.06 -8.60 -0.63
N ALA A 28 -1.03 -9.04 0.62
CA ALA A 28 -1.69 -8.42 1.75
C ALA A 28 -1.23 -6.96 2.00
N THR A 29 0.07 -6.68 1.83
CA THR A 29 0.63 -5.32 1.89
C THR A 29 0.04 -4.45 0.77
N ARG A 30 -0.02 -4.99 -0.45
CA ARG A 30 -0.61 -4.29 -1.60
C ARG A 30 -2.08 -3.96 -1.35
N TRP A 31 -2.87 -4.91 -0.88
CA TRP A 31 -4.29 -4.67 -0.59
C TRP A 31 -4.50 -3.56 0.44
N ALA A 32 -3.66 -3.51 1.48
CA ALA A 32 -3.73 -2.42 2.45
C ALA A 32 -3.39 -1.05 1.81
N LEU A 33 -2.42 -0.99 0.89
CA LEU A 33 -2.08 0.24 0.17
C LEU A 33 -3.20 0.67 -0.79
N ASP A 34 -3.75 -0.26 -1.58
CA ASP A 34 -4.90 0.00 -2.46
C ASP A 34 -6.10 0.51 -1.65
N HIS A 35 -6.34 -0.08 -0.47
CA HIS A 35 -7.42 0.36 0.42
C HIS A 35 -7.17 1.75 1.00
N LEU A 36 -5.99 2.00 1.56
CA LEU A 36 -5.69 3.24 2.27
C LEU A 36 -5.46 4.44 1.33
N LEU A 37 -4.81 4.22 0.18
CA LEU A 37 -4.34 5.30 -0.70
C LEU A 37 -5.22 5.50 -1.94
N ILE A 38 -5.94 4.46 -2.38
CA ILE A 38 -6.84 4.53 -3.55
C ILE A 38 -8.31 4.49 -3.10
N GLY A 39 -8.61 3.95 -1.91
CA GLY A 39 -9.96 3.88 -1.36
C GLY A 39 -10.74 2.63 -1.78
N THR A 40 -10.08 1.61 -2.35
CA THR A 40 -10.75 0.38 -2.77
C THR A 40 -11.15 -0.46 -1.55
N PRO A 41 -12.40 -0.95 -1.45
CA PRO A 41 -12.80 -1.84 -0.35
C PRO A 41 -11.95 -3.12 -0.28
N LEU A 42 -11.65 -3.60 0.93
CA LEU A 42 -10.82 -4.79 1.12
C LEU A 42 -11.48 -6.05 0.56
N GLU A 43 -12.80 -6.15 0.71
CA GLU A 43 -13.61 -7.25 0.20
C GLU A 43 -13.45 -7.44 -1.31
N ASP A 44 -13.35 -6.34 -2.06
CA ASP A 44 -13.15 -6.37 -3.50
C ASP A 44 -11.73 -6.82 -3.86
N LEU A 45 -10.73 -6.34 -3.10
CA LEU A 45 -9.32 -6.62 -3.34
C LEU A 45 -8.93 -8.07 -3.08
N VAL A 46 -9.52 -8.70 -2.07
CA VAL A 46 -9.24 -10.09 -1.69
C VAL A 46 -9.86 -11.08 -2.70
N LEU A 47 -10.97 -10.69 -3.33
CA LEU A 47 -11.67 -11.51 -4.32
C LEU A 47 -11.15 -11.28 -5.75
N ALA A 48 -10.47 -10.16 -6.00
CA ALA A 48 -9.93 -9.83 -7.31
C ALA A 48 -8.87 -10.85 -7.77
N PRO A 49 -8.84 -11.21 -9.07
CA PRO A 49 -7.76 -12.02 -9.62
C PRO A 49 -6.42 -11.30 -9.43
N PHE A 50 -5.36 -12.06 -9.19
CA PHE A 50 -4.02 -11.50 -9.10
C PHE A 50 -3.45 -11.23 -10.49
N GLU A 51 -3.57 -9.99 -10.96
CA GLU A 51 -2.94 -9.52 -12.18
C GLU A 51 -1.50 -9.09 -11.88
N TRP A 52 -0.56 -9.98 -12.19
CA TRP A 52 0.86 -9.69 -11.99
C TRP A 52 1.32 -8.55 -12.90
N GLN A 53 2.13 -7.64 -12.33
CA GLN A 53 2.94 -6.67 -13.05
C GLN A 53 4.27 -6.45 -12.31
N GLU A 54 5.22 -5.78 -12.96
CA GLU A 54 6.59 -5.58 -12.43
C GLU A 54 6.64 -4.82 -11.09
N GLY A 55 5.63 -3.99 -10.81
CA GLY A 55 5.47 -3.31 -9.52
C GLY A 55 4.28 -2.36 -9.49
N TRP A 56 4.08 -1.71 -8.34
CA TRP A 56 3.05 -0.71 -8.11
C TRP A 56 3.69 0.57 -7.57
N THR A 57 3.16 1.72 -7.97
CA THR A 57 3.61 3.03 -7.49
C THR A 57 2.45 3.74 -6.83
N TYR A 58 2.69 4.25 -5.62
CA TYR A 58 1.72 5.01 -4.84
C TYR A 58 2.30 6.40 -4.54
N ARG A 59 1.40 7.36 -4.31
CA ARG A 59 1.74 8.67 -3.74
C ARG A 59 1.21 8.74 -2.32
N LEU A 60 2.04 9.28 -1.44
CA LEU A 60 1.68 9.63 -0.08
C LEU A 60 1.75 11.16 -0.05
N ASP A 61 0.60 11.81 0.11
CA ASP A 61 0.47 13.27 0.18
C ASP A 61 0.31 13.74 1.63
#